data_AF-A0A3D2J0N2-F1
#
_entry.id   AF-A0A3D2J0N2-F1
#
_cell.length_a   1.000
_cell.length_b   1.000
_cell.length_c   1.000
_cell.angle_alpha   90.00
_cell.angle_beta   90.00
_cell.angle_gamma   90.00
#
_symmetry.space_group_name_H-M   'P 1'
#
loop_
_entity.id
_entity.type
_entity.pdbx_description
1 polymer ?
#
loop_
_entity_poly.entity_id
_entity_poly.type
_entity_poly.pdbx_seq_one_letter_code
_entity_poly.pdbx_strand_id
1 'polypeptide(L)'
;MKDTLDEVSSQLHIYQDFPLNAGSPPSHKRQSLITPQIYFFVRNHGSVPDVDALSYRLRILKQERVLLELSLDELKNDFSSTSVVASLQCAGYRRKELLEHQPIPGEIPWGADAISTAEWHGVRLRDVLQVVGIDEDTRHVAFLGLDTIYRENENIQFGASICIEKAINPEVLLAYEMNGEPLTPVHGYPLRLVVPGYIGA
;
A
#
# COMPACT_ATOMS: atom_id res chain seq x y z
N MET A 1 -17.42 3.49 8.32
CA MET A 1 -16.01 3.89 8.16
C MET A 1 -15.33 4.13 9.50
N LYS A 2 -15.95 4.86 10.43
CA LYS A 2 -15.45 5.02 11.81
C LYS A 2 -15.37 3.68 12.55
N ASP A 3 -16.39 2.84 12.39
CA ASP A 3 -16.50 1.54 13.05
C ASP A 3 -15.38 0.55 12.64
N THR A 4 -14.98 0.53 11.37
CA THR A 4 -13.90 -0.35 10.88
C THR A 4 -12.50 0.10 11.29
N LEU A 5 -12.29 1.42 11.45
CA LEU A 5 -11.03 1.96 11.98
C LEU A 5 -10.90 1.67 13.48
N ASP A 6 -11.99 1.83 14.24
CA ASP A 6 -12.04 1.57 15.68
C ASP A 6 -11.85 0.07 15.99
N GLU A 7 -12.44 -0.82 15.18
CA GLU A 7 -12.26 -2.28 15.30
C GLU A 7 -10.81 -2.72 15.04
N VAL A 8 -10.18 -2.23 13.97
CA VAL A 8 -8.77 -2.52 13.64
C VAL A 8 -7.82 -1.94 14.70
N SER A 9 -8.10 -0.74 15.20
CA SER A 9 -7.27 -0.04 16.19
C SER A 9 -7.18 -0.81 17.52
N SER A 10 -8.28 -1.43 17.97
CA SER A 10 -8.34 -2.14 19.27
C SER A 10 -7.41 -3.35 19.39
N GLN A 11 -6.98 -3.92 18.27
CA GLN A 11 -6.18 -5.15 18.21
C GLN A 11 -4.70 -4.90 17.91
N LEU A 12 -4.33 -3.65 17.63
CA LEU A 12 -3.00 -3.24 17.23
C LEU A 12 -2.32 -2.41 18.31
N HIS A 13 -0.99 -2.36 18.26
CA HIS A 13 -0.22 -1.46 19.11
C HIS A 13 -0.15 -0.08 18.43
N ILE A 14 -0.92 0.88 18.94
CA ILE A 14 -0.97 2.23 18.39
C ILE A 14 0.29 3.01 18.77
N TYR A 15 1.05 3.46 17.76
CA TYR A 15 2.19 4.36 17.93
C TYR A 15 1.81 5.83 17.71
N GLN A 16 0.78 6.07 16.88
CA GLN A 16 0.29 7.40 16.53
C GLN A 16 -1.17 7.31 16.08
N ASP A 17 -2.03 8.18 16.61
CA ASP A 17 -3.46 8.18 16.29
C ASP A 17 -3.76 8.82 14.93
N PHE A 18 -3.11 9.95 14.62
CA PHE A 18 -3.29 10.65 13.34
C PHE A 18 -1.98 11.21 12.76
N PRO A 19 -1.66 10.92 11.49
CA PRO A 19 -2.13 9.75 10.73
C PRO A 19 -1.95 8.43 11.51
N LEU A 20 -2.90 7.51 11.37
CA LEU A 20 -2.88 6.23 12.10
C LEU A 20 -1.64 5.42 11.75
N ASN A 21 -0.86 5.07 12.76
CA ASN A 21 0.27 4.15 12.65
C ASN A 21 0.24 3.16 13.80
N ALA A 22 0.12 1.88 13.44
CA ALA A 22 -0.16 0.82 14.39
C ALA A 22 0.59 -0.47 14.00
N GLY A 23 1.28 -1.05 14.98
CA GLY A 23 2.04 -2.29 14.80
C GLY A 23 1.19 -3.52 15.09
N SER A 24 1.47 -4.61 14.37
CA SER A 24 0.86 -5.92 14.63
C SER A 24 1.60 -6.65 15.77
N PRO A 25 0.96 -6.86 16.94
CA PRO A 25 1.63 -7.48 18.08
C PRO A 25 2.24 -8.84 17.73
N PRO A 26 3.46 -9.17 18.20
CA PRO A 26 4.09 -10.46 17.90
C PRO A 26 3.28 -11.70 18.34
N SER A 27 2.34 -11.55 19.28
CA SER A 27 1.39 -12.59 19.68
C SER A 27 0.40 -12.95 18.57
N HIS A 28 0.01 -12.00 17.71
CA HIS A 28 -0.89 -12.23 16.58
C HIS A 28 -0.13 -12.78 15.36
N LYS A 29 1.05 -12.21 15.06
CA LYS A 29 1.84 -12.60 13.88
C LYS A 29 2.38 -14.01 13.89
N ARG A 30 2.61 -14.59 15.07
CA ARG A 30 3.19 -15.94 15.21
C ARG A 30 2.14 -17.06 15.13
N GLN A 31 0.86 -16.70 14.94
CA GLN A 31 -0.23 -17.68 14.89
C GLN A 31 -0.38 -18.34 13.51
N SER A 32 0.02 -17.65 12.44
CA SER A 32 -0.12 -18.10 11.06
C SER A 32 0.92 -17.44 10.16
N LEU A 33 1.24 -18.08 9.03
CA LEU A 33 2.04 -17.48 7.97
C LEU A 33 1.35 -16.24 7.37
N ILE A 34 0.03 -16.33 7.19
CA ILE A 34 -0.82 -15.25 6.68
C ILE A 34 -1.38 -14.49 7.87
N THR A 35 -1.05 -13.20 7.96
CA THR A 35 -1.56 -12.30 8.99
C THR A 35 -3.00 -11.92 8.64
N PRO A 36 -4.00 -12.23 9.50
CA PRO A 36 -5.37 -11.77 9.30
C PRO A 36 -5.41 -10.26 9.08
N GLN A 37 -6.31 -9.78 8.21
CA GLN A 37 -6.35 -8.38 7.81
C GLN A 37 -6.53 -7.43 9.01
N ILE A 38 -7.33 -7.82 10.00
CA ILE A 38 -7.53 -7.07 11.26
C ILE A 38 -6.26 -6.94 12.13
N TYR A 39 -5.26 -7.78 11.89
CA TYR A 39 -3.98 -7.76 12.58
C TYR A 39 -2.84 -7.28 11.69
N PHE A 40 -3.11 -6.84 10.46
CA PHE A 40 -2.06 -6.38 9.57
C PHE A 40 -1.62 -4.97 10.00
N PHE A 41 -0.31 -4.73 10.09
CA PHE A 41 0.19 -3.43 10.56
C PHE A 41 -0.28 -2.28 9.64
N VAL A 42 -0.49 -1.10 10.22
CA VAL A 42 -0.96 0.08 9.50
C VAL A 42 0.12 1.15 9.53
N ARG A 43 0.51 1.66 8.36
CA ARG A 43 1.40 2.83 8.23
C ARG A 43 0.77 3.85 7.29
N ASN A 44 0.29 4.96 7.83
CA ASN A 44 -0.22 6.09 7.05
C ASN A 44 0.65 7.35 7.23
N HIS A 45 0.84 8.10 6.14
CA HIS A 45 1.48 9.43 6.17
C HIS A 45 0.47 10.58 6.20
N GLY A 46 -0.76 10.34 5.76
CA GLY A 46 -1.81 11.34 5.64
C GLY A 46 -3.19 10.78 5.98
N SER A 47 -4.22 11.38 5.40
CA SER A 47 -5.59 10.88 5.52
C SER A 47 -5.75 9.47 4.97
N VAL A 48 -6.75 8.74 5.48
CA VAL A 48 -7.26 7.54 4.82
C VAL A 48 -8.36 8.01 3.86
N PRO A 49 -8.21 7.84 2.54
CA PRO A 49 -9.22 8.27 1.58
C PRO A 49 -10.55 7.53 1.78
N ASP A 50 -11.67 8.26 1.73
CA ASP A 50 -13.00 7.69 1.57
C ASP A 50 -13.31 7.63 0.07
N VAL A 51 -13.40 6.41 -0.47
CA VAL A 51 -13.49 6.19 -1.92
C VAL A 51 -14.72 5.37 -2.22
N ASP A 52 -15.58 5.90 -3.09
CA ASP A 52 -16.62 5.09 -3.74
C ASP A 52 -16.02 4.32 -4.91
N ALA A 53 -16.09 2.98 -4.84
CA ALA A 53 -15.50 2.11 -5.87
C ALA A 53 -16.14 2.25 -7.25
N LEU A 54 -17.41 2.67 -7.32
CA LEU A 54 -18.11 2.84 -8.60
C LEU A 54 -17.59 4.06 -9.38
N SER A 55 -17.29 5.15 -8.66
CA SER A 55 -16.74 6.37 -9.24
C SER A 55 -15.20 6.40 -9.30
N TYR A 56 -14.51 5.48 -8.61
CA TYR A 56 -13.05 5.36 -8.67
C TYR A 56 -12.54 5.20 -10.10
N ARG A 57 -11.43 5.88 -10.42
CA ARG A 57 -10.70 5.73 -11.69
C ARG A 57 -9.20 5.61 -11.44
N LEU A 58 -8.59 4.57 -11.99
CA LEU A 58 -7.14 4.45 -12.15
C LEU A 58 -6.74 5.18 -13.42
N ARG A 59 -5.87 6.18 -13.32
CA ARG A 59 -5.37 6.96 -14.46
C ARG A 59 -3.90 6.67 -14.69
N ILE A 60 -3.56 6.38 -15.94
CA ILE A 60 -2.18 6.18 -16.37
C ILE A 60 -1.80 7.35 -17.26
N LEU A 61 -0.79 8.09 -16.83
CA LEU A 61 -0.35 9.33 -17.46
C LEU A 61 1.06 9.20 -18.02
N LYS A 62 1.33 9.98 -19.07
CA LYS A 62 2.67 10.22 -19.62
C LYS A 62 2.80 11.70 -19.94
N GLN A 63 3.76 12.39 -19.32
CA GLN A 63 3.96 13.83 -19.50
C GLN A 63 2.63 14.62 -19.38
N GLU A 64 1.89 14.36 -18.29
CA GLU A 64 0.57 14.97 -17.98
C GLU A 64 -0.59 14.56 -18.91
N ARG A 65 -0.32 13.86 -20.02
CA ARG A 65 -1.37 13.30 -20.87
C ARG A 65 -1.89 12.00 -20.29
N VAL A 66 -3.21 11.90 -20.13
CA VAL A 66 -3.90 10.65 -19.79
C VAL A 66 -3.86 9.72 -21.01
N LEU A 67 -3.23 8.56 -20.85
CA LEU A 67 -3.16 7.52 -21.88
C LEU A 67 -4.26 6.47 -21.70
N LEU A 68 -4.61 6.18 -20.46
CA LEU A 68 -5.63 5.21 -20.11
C LEU A 68 -6.29 5.63 -18.79
N GLU A 69 -7.60 5.40 -18.72
CA GLU A 69 -8.41 5.61 -17.52
C GLU A 69 -9.32 4.38 -17.37
N LEU A 70 -9.24 3.71 -16.23
CA LEU A 70 -9.96 2.47 -15.94
C LEU A 70 -10.81 2.63 -14.68
N SER A 71 -12.06 2.23 -14.74
CA SER A 71 -12.84 1.91 -13.54
C SER A 71 -12.30 0.65 -12.86
N LEU A 72 -12.72 0.43 -11.60
CA LEU A 72 -12.36 -0.79 -10.89
C LEU A 72 -12.94 -2.05 -11.59
N ASP A 73 -14.13 -1.95 -12.16
CA ASP A 73 -14.79 -3.06 -12.85
C ASP A 73 -14.10 -3.40 -14.18
N GLU A 74 -13.72 -2.39 -14.98
CA GLU A 74 -12.90 -2.61 -16.19
C GLU A 74 -11.57 -3.27 -15.83
N LEU A 75 -10.90 -2.80 -14.77
CA LEU A 75 -9.65 -3.42 -14.30
C LEU A 75 -9.84 -4.91 -13.96
N LYS A 76 -10.94 -5.27 -13.29
CA LYS A 76 -11.23 -6.65 -12.88
C LYS A 76 -11.66 -7.55 -14.03
N ASN A 77 -12.38 -7.01 -15.02
CA ASN A 77 -12.97 -7.79 -16.11
C ASN A 77 -12.06 -7.89 -17.34
N ASP A 78 -11.27 -6.86 -17.63
CA ASP A 78 -10.50 -6.77 -18.88
C ASP A 78 -9.09 -7.34 -18.75
N PHE A 79 -8.62 -7.58 -17.52
CA PHE A 79 -7.28 -8.10 -17.23
C PHE A 79 -7.34 -9.41 -16.45
N SER A 80 -6.38 -10.30 -16.73
CA SER A 80 -6.23 -11.53 -15.96
C SER A 80 -5.72 -11.23 -14.55
N SER A 81 -6.44 -11.71 -13.53
CA SER A 81 -6.01 -11.59 -12.14
C SER A 81 -5.11 -12.74 -11.69
N THR A 82 -4.39 -12.53 -10.60
CA THR A 82 -3.52 -13.53 -9.97
C THR A 82 -3.35 -13.22 -8.48
N SER A 83 -2.86 -14.21 -7.73
CA SER A 83 -2.55 -14.05 -6.31
C SER A 83 -1.06 -14.19 -6.05
N VAL A 84 -0.52 -13.35 -5.16
CA VAL A 84 0.87 -13.41 -4.69
C VAL A 84 0.89 -13.31 -3.18
N VAL A 85 1.53 -14.27 -2.52
CA VAL A 85 1.82 -14.16 -1.07
C VAL A 85 3.06 -13.31 -0.89
N ALA A 86 2.93 -12.16 -0.21
CA ALA A 86 4.04 -11.26 0.03
C ALA A 86 3.97 -10.62 1.42
N SER A 87 5.14 -10.48 2.05
CA SER A 87 5.32 -9.69 3.27
C SER A 87 5.56 -8.24 2.92
N LEU A 88 4.87 -7.34 3.61
CA LEU A 88 5.22 -5.92 3.64
C LEU A 88 5.95 -5.62 4.93
N GLN A 89 7.11 -4.99 4.81
CA GLN A 89 7.92 -4.54 5.95
C GLN A 89 8.17 -3.04 5.82
N CYS A 90 7.88 -2.30 6.89
CA CYS A 90 8.23 -0.89 6.94
C CYS A 90 9.75 -0.72 7.05
N ALA A 91 10.32 0.26 6.34
CA ALA A 91 11.74 0.62 6.51
C ALA A 91 12.07 1.06 7.95
N GLY A 92 11.06 1.51 8.72
CA GLY A 92 11.20 1.82 10.14
C GLY A 92 11.16 0.62 11.07
N TYR A 93 11.05 -0.61 10.58
CA TYR A 93 10.98 -1.82 11.41
C TYR A 93 12.11 -1.88 12.46
N ARG A 94 11.75 -2.10 13.73
CA ARG A 94 12.67 -2.13 14.88
C ARG A 94 13.43 -0.83 15.16
N ARG A 95 12.97 0.32 14.68
CA ARG A 95 13.58 1.64 14.96
C ARG A 95 13.74 1.95 16.44
N LYS A 96 12.89 1.41 17.32
CA LYS A 96 13.03 1.56 18.77
C LYS A 96 14.43 1.22 19.28
N GLU A 97 15.07 0.21 18.70
CA GLU A 97 16.42 -0.22 19.10
C GLU A 97 17.50 0.77 18.65
N LEU A 98 17.30 1.45 17.52
CA LEU A 98 18.19 2.53 17.08
C LEU A 98 18.07 3.75 17.99
N LEU A 99 16.85 4.04 18.47
CA LEU A 99 16.58 5.17 19.37
C LEU A 99 17.21 5.01 20.77
N GLU A 100 17.56 3.79 21.17
CA GLU A 100 18.33 3.54 22.40
C GLU A 100 19.78 4.05 22.29
N HIS A 101 20.30 4.19 21.06
CA HIS A 101 21.66 4.70 20.81
C HIS A 101 21.68 6.19 20.51
N GLN A 102 20.76 6.68 19.67
CA GLN A 102 20.71 8.09 19.28
C GLN A 102 19.29 8.51 18.94
N PRO A 103 18.82 9.70 19.39
CA PRO A 103 17.51 10.23 19.00
C PRO A 103 17.41 10.43 17.47
N ILE A 104 16.25 10.08 16.92
CA ILE A 104 15.88 10.36 15.52
C ILE A 104 14.59 11.20 15.55
N PRO A 105 14.71 12.55 15.56
CA PRO A 105 13.56 13.43 15.75
C PRO A 105 12.48 13.23 14.68
N GLY A 106 11.21 13.22 15.10
CA GLY A 106 10.06 13.10 14.20
C GLY A 106 9.75 11.70 13.69
N GLU A 107 10.55 10.69 14.06
CA GLU A 107 10.34 9.31 13.62
C GLU A 107 9.51 8.48 14.61
N ILE A 108 8.65 7.63 14.05
CA ILE A 108 7.82 6.69 14.82
C ILE A 108 8.72 5.59 15.42
N PRO A 109 8.64 5.33 16.74
CA PRO A 109 9.52 4.38 17.44
C PRO A 109 9.05 2.93 17.28
N TRP A 110 8.92 2.46 16.04
CA TRP A 110 8.47 1.11 15.72
C TRP A 110 9.26 0.03 16.48
N GLY A 111 8.54 -0.90 17.08
CA GLY A 111 9.08 -2.15 17.61
C GLY A 111 9.22 -3.21 16.51
N ALA A 112 9.25 -4.47 16.94
CA ALA A 112 9.31 -5.62 16.05
C ALA A 112 7.93 -6.00 15.45
N ASP A 113 7.07 -5.01 15.18
CA ASP A 113 5.65 -5.14 14.83
C ASP A 113 5.25 -4.49 13.50
N ALA A 114 6.16 -3.76 12.83
CA ALA A 114 5.94 -3.13 11.51
C ALA A 114 6.22 -4.07 10.31
N ILE A 115 5.69 -5.29 10.37
CA ILE A 115 5.77 -6.30 9.31
C ILE A 115 4.58 -7.25 9.38
N SER A 116 3.96 -7.55 8.25
CA SER A 116 2.87 -8.52 8.13
C SER A 116 2.89 -9.18 6.74
N THR A 117 2.30 -10.37 6.64
CA THR A 117 2.24 -11.15 5.40
C THR A 117 0.80 -11.37 4.99
N ALA A 118 0.49 -11.21 3.72
CA ALA A 118 -0.84 -11.48 3.17
C ALA A 118 -0.74 -12.15 1.80
N GLU A 119 -1.82 -12.82 1.42
CA GLU A 119 -2.08 -13.13 0.02
C GLU A 119 -2.75 -11.92 -0.62
N TRP A 120 -2.12 -11.37 -1.65
CA TRP A 120 -2.62 -10.22 -2.40
C TRP A 120 -3.19 -10.69 -3.71
N HIS A 121 -4.42 -10.29 -4.03
CA HIS A 121 -5.08 -10.65 -5.27
C HIS A 121 -5.39 -9.41 -6.10
N GLY A 122 -5.08 -9.48 -7.39
CA GLY A 122 -5.31 -8.39 -8.34
C GLY A 122 -4.70 -8.62 -9.70
N VAL A 123 -4.55 -7.54 -10.46
CA VAL A 123 -3.98 -7.58 -11.82
C VAL A 123 -2.49 -7.29 -11.80
N ARG A 124 -1.73 -7.88 -12.72
CA ARG A 124 -0.31 -7.58 -12.83
C ARG A 124 -0.12 -6.18 -13.40
N LEU A 125 0.72 -5.37 -12.75
CA LEU A 125 1.04 -4.02 -13.22
C LEU A 125 1.56 -4.05 -14.67
N ARG A 126 2.41 -5.02 -14.99
CA ARG A 126 2.98 -5.19 -16.34
C ARG A 126 1.91 -5.29 -17.43
N ASP A 127 0.79 -5.97 -17.16
CA ASP A 127 -0.23 -6.26 -18.16
C ASP A 127 -0.99 -4.95 -18.48
N VAL A 128 -1.20 -4.10 -17.46
CA VAL A 128 -1.76 -2.75 -17.63
C VAL A 128 -0.80 -1.82 -18.37
N LEU A 129 0.49 -1.85 -18.03
CA LEU A 129 1.51 -1.04 -18.72
C LEU A 129 1.66 -1.44 -20.19
N GLN A 130 1.45 -2.71 -20.53
CA GLN A 130 1.54 -3.20 -21.90
C GLN A 130 0.45 -2.61 -22.80
N VAL A 131 -0.73 -2.26 -22.26
CA VAL A 131 -1.82 -1.62 -22.99
C VAL A 131 -1.46 -0.20 -23.44
N VAL A 132 -0.78 0.57 -22.59
CA VAL A 132 -0.40 1.96 -22.91
C VAL A 132 0.90 2.05 -23.70
N GLY A 133 1.69 0.96 -23.74
CA GLY A 133 3.02 0.94 -24.31
C GLY A 133 4.06 1.58 -23.39
N ILE A 134 5.29 1.07 -23.45
CA ILE A 134 6.44 1.58 -22.69
C ILE A 134 7.48 2.05 -23.70
N ASP A 135 7.93 3.30 -23.60
CA ASP A 135 8.99 3.81 -24.46
C ASP A 135 10.34 3.20 -24.07
N GLU A 136 11.25 3.06 -25.04
CA GLU A 136 12.59 2.48 -24.82
C GLU A 136 13.44 3.24 -23.78
N ASP A 137 13.20 4.54 -23.64
CA ASP A 137 13.88 5.41 -22.68
C ASP A 137 13.17 5.48 -21.31
N THR A 138 12.04 4.80 -21.12
CA THR A 138 11.36 4.72 -19.83
C THR A 138 12.28 4.07 -18.80
N ARG A 139 12.43 4.70 -17.63
CA ARG A 139 13.28 4.20 -16.54
C ARG A 139 12.52 3.89 -15.26
N HIS A 140 11.44 4.61 -14.99
CA HIS A 140 10.66 4.47 -13.77
C HIS A 140 9.17 4.53 -14.05
N VAL A 141 8.40 3.89 -13.17
CA VAL A 141 6.95 4.06 -13.07
C VAL A 141 6.68 4.72 -11.72
N ALA A 142 6.03 5.88 -11.74
CA ALA A 142 5.64 6.61 -10.54
C ALA A 142 4.17 6.34 -10.20
N PHE A 143 3.86 6.30 -8.91
CA PHE A 143 2.54 6.04 -8.36
C PHE A 143 2.18 7.16 -7.40
N LEU A 144 0.92 7.59 -7.44
CA LEU A 144 0.38 8.61 -6.55
C LEU A 144 -0.86 8.05 -5.84
N GLY A 145 -0.93 8.25 -4.53
CA GLY A 145 -2.08 7.92 -3.71
C GLY A 145 -3.20 8.96 -3.81
N LEU A 146 -4.37 8.62 -3.28
CA LEU A 146 -5.49 9.56 -3.11
C LEU A 146 -5.47 10.26 -1.74
N ASP A 147 -4.47 9.97 -0.91
CA ASP A 147 -4.34 10.55 0.42
C ASP A 147 -3.90 12.01 0.36
N THR A 148 -4.25 12.73 1.42
CA THR A 148 -3.81 14.10 1.65
C THR A 148 -2.85 14.12 2.81
N ILE A 149 -1.61 14.53 2.54
CA ILE A 149 -0.57 14.79 3.54
C ILE A 149 -0.42 16.31 3.65
N TYR A 150 -0.61 16.84 4.85
CA TYR A 150 -0.32 18.25 5.12
C TYR A 150 1.14 18.39 5.53
N ARG A 151 1.95 19.06 4.70
CA ARG A 151 3.37 19.26 4.95
C ARG A 151 3.81 20.60 4.37
N GLU A 152 4.64 21.34 5.12
CA GLU A 152 5.24 22.61 4.65
C GLU A 152 4.19 23.63 4.15
N ASN A 153 3.03 23.68 4.82
CA ASN A 153 1.85 24.49 4.49
C ASN A 153 1.13 24.14 3.18
N GLU A 154 1.41 22.96 2.61
CA GLU A 154 0.78 22.47 1.39
C GLU A 154 0.13 21.10 1.60
N ASN A 155 -0.88 20.82 0.77
CA ASN A 155 -1.48 19.50 0.66
C ASN A 155 -0.80 18.76 -0.50
N ILE A 156 -0.12 17.66 -0.18
CA ILE A 156 0.53 16.79 -1.16
C ILE A 156 -0.05 15.37 -1.08
N GLN A 157 0.12 14.60 -2.15
CA GLN A 157 -0.24 13.18 -2.19
C GLN A 157 0.97 12.32 -1.83
N PHE A 158 0.76 11.15 -1.23
CA PHE A 158 1.84 10.18 -1.12
C PHE A 158 2.24 9.68 -2.51
N GLY A 159 3.53 9.53 -2.75
CA GLY A 159 4.04 9.02 -4.01
C GLY A 159 5.31 8.20 -3.84
N ALA A 160 5.45 7.20 -4.70
CA ALA A 160 6.63 6.34 -4.79
C ALA A 160 6.91 6.02 -6.27
N SER A 161 8.09 5.50 -6.55
CA SER A 161 8.40 4.97 -7.89
C SER A 161 9.27 3.73 -7.80
N ILE A 162 9.17 2.88 -8.81
CA ILE A 162 10.04 1.73 -8.99
C ILE A 162 10.64 1.77 -10.40
N CYS A 163 11.83 1.19 -10.57
CA CYS A 163 12.43 1.07 -11.89
C CYS A 163 11.54 0.22 -12.81
N ILE A 164 11.57 0.50 -14.11
CA ILE A 164 10.73 -0.18 -15.09
C ILE A 164 10.96 -1.70 -15.09
N GLU A 165 12.20 -2.14 -14.85
CA GLU A 165 12.58 -3.55 -14.74
C GLU A 165 11.84 -4.26 -13.61
N LYS A 166 11.60 -3.56 -12.49
CA LYS A 166 10.77 -4.09 -11.41
C LYS A 166 9.28 -4.02 -11.76
N ALA A 167 8.82 -2.92 -12.35
CA ALA A 167 7.41 -2.71 -12.66
C ALA A 167 6.82 -3.77 -13.61
N ILE A 168 7.65 -4.29 -14.53
CA ILE A 168 7.23 -5.33 -15.48
C ILE A 168 7.31 -6.77 -14.94
N ASN A 169 7.79 -6.96 -13.70
CA ASN A 169 7.85 -8.30 -13.11
C ASN A 169 6.46 -8.88 -12.84
N PRO A 170 6.27 -10.21 -13.03
CA PRO A 170 4.97 -10.85 -12.93
C PRO A 170 4.33 -10.83 -11.53
N GLU A 171 5.12 -10.52 -10.50
CA GLU A 171 4.70 -10.49 -9.09
C GLU A 171 4.23 -9.10 -8.62
N VAL A 172 4.44 -8.04 -9.40
CA VAL A 172 3.99 -6.68 -9.03
C VAL A 172 2.52 -6.54 -9.39
N LEU A 173 1.70 -6.28 -8.37
CA LEU A 173 0.25 -6.26 -8.50
C LEU A 173 -0.33 -4.87 -8.25
N LEU A 174 -1.37 -4.55 -9.02
CA LEU A 174 -2.43 -3.64 -8.61
C LEU A 174 -3.48 -4.51 -7.90
N ALA A 175 -3.38 -4.60 -6.57
CA ALA A 175 -4.20 -5.46 -5.74
C ALA A 175 -5.49 -4.75 -5.31
N TYR A 176 -6.63 -5.45 -5.39
CA TYR A 176 -7.93 -5.00 -4.89
C TYR A 176 -8.51 -5.92 -3.81
N GLU A 177 -7.83 -7.03 -3.54
CA GLU A 177 -8.17 -8.03 -2.52
C GLU A 177 -6.94 -8.42 -1.70
N MET A 178 -7.18 -8.75 -0.44
CA MET A 178 -6.19 -9.14 0.55
C MET A 178 -6.77 -10.26 1.42
N ASN A 179 -6.11 -11.42 1.40
CA ASN A 179 -6.54 -12.64 2.10
C ASN A 179 -7.97 -13.10 1.71
N GLY A 180 -8.35 -12.95 0.45
CA GLY A 180 -9.65 -13.35 -0.07
C GLY A 180 -10.80 -12.37 0.19
N GLU A 181 -10.53 -11.25 0.86
CA GLU A 181 -11.51 -10.20 1.14
C GLU A 181 -11.10 -8.88 0.44
N PRO A 182 -12.04 -7.96 0.18
CA PRO A 182 -11.70 -6.62 -0.29
C PRO A 182 -10.69 -5.92 0.64
N LEU A 183 -9.88 -5.04 0.07
CA LEU A 183 -9.02 -4.16 0.88
C LEU A 183 -9.87 -3.35 1.88
N THR A 184 -9.37 -3.14 3.09
CA THR A 184 -9.93 -2.11 3.98
C THR A 184 -9.39 -0.72 3.59
N PRO A 185 -10.08 0.38 3.96
CA PRO A 185 -9.61 1.73 3.69
C PRO A 185 -8.17 1.99 4.14
N VAL A 186 -7.79 1.56 5.35
CA VAL A 186 -6.42 1.70 5.89
C VAL A 186 -5.35 0.90 5.14
N HIS A 187 -5.75 -0.07 4.33
CA HIS A 187 -4.85 -0.87 3.52
C HIS A 187 -4.94 -0.54 2.03
N GLY A 188 -5.62 0.55 1.66
CA GLY A 188 -5.62 1.10 0.30
C GLY A 188 -6.83 0.70 -0.54
N TYR A 189 -7.99 0.47 0.06
CA TYR A 189 -9.23 0.34 -0.70
C TYR A 189 -9.43 1.53 -1.66
N PRO A 190 -9.88 1.31 -2.91
CA PRO A 190 -10.24 0.02 -3.51
C PRO A 190 -9.09 -0.70 -4.22
N LEU A 191 -7.93 -0.03 -4.38
CA LEU A 191 -6.81 -0.53 -5.16
C LEU A 191 -5.48 -0.02 -4.58
N ARG A 192 -4.51 -0.91 -4.40
CA ARG A 192 -3.15 -0.56 -4.00
C ARG A 192 -2.11 -1.20 -4.91
N LEU A 193 -0.92 -0.60 -4.94
CA LEU A 193 0.27 -1.29 -5.44
C LEU A 193 0.82 -2.27 -4.38
N VAL A 194 1.23 -3.44 -4.83
CA VAL A 194 2.01 -4.42 -4.05
C VAL A 194 3.27 -4.76 -4.83
N VAL A 195 4.44 -4.50 -4.21
CA VAL A 195 5.76 -4.73 -4.82
C VAL A 195 6.53 -5.74 -3.95
N PRO A 196 6.41 -7.05 -4.22
CA PRO A 196 7.12 -8.06 -3.45
C PRO A 196 8.65 -7.84 -3.45
N GLY A 197 9.29 -8.06 -2.29
CA GLY A 197 10.74 -7.92 -2.14
C GLY A 197 11.27 -6.48 -2.04
N TYR A 198 10.39 -5.47 -1.99
CA TYR A 198 10.75 -4.08 -1.74
C TYR A 198 10.29 -3.65 -0.34
N ILE A 199 10.80 -2.51 0.14
CA ILE A 199 10.27 -1.87 1.34
C ILE A 199 8.79 -1.51 1.14
N GLY A 200 8.02 -1.44 2.22
CA GLY A 200 6.57 -1.19 2.13
C GLY A 200 6.14 0.24 1.77
N ALA A 201 7.09 1.18 1.59
CA ALA A 201 6.81 2.57 1.22
C ALA A 201 6.58 2.73 -0.28
#